data_AF-A0A965M565-F1
#
_entry.id   AF-A0A965M565-F1
#
_cell.length_a   1.000
_cell.length_b   1.000
_cell.length_c   1.000
_cell.angle_alpha   90.00
_cell.angle_beta   90.00
_cell.angle_gamma   90.00
#
_symmetry.space_group_name_H-M   'P 1'
#
loop_
_entity.id
_entity.type
_entity.pdbx_description
1 polymer ?
#
loop_
_entity_poly.entity_id
_entity_poly.type
_entity_poly.pdbx_seq_one_letter_code
_entity_poly.pdbx_strand_id
1 'polypeptide(L)'
;MKQKLIESKLPSINSAFWIMKICATTLGETAGDLLSMTLKVGYAVSSVILFGFFIVTLLTQLRAKKFHPYLYWMVILSTSTAGTTMSDYMDRTLGLGYAKGSAILVSILVVIFLVWFHLEKNLSVVHIKTQRAEIFYWVAILFSNTLGTALGDFLADDSGLGFVGGAALIGTLLLILLALFQFTLISRVGLFWLAFVLTRPFGATMGDVLTKLPEQGGLGLGTIGSSVVLAVVLFITIWFTQKKAFRQTL
;
A
#
# COMPACT_ATOMS: atom_id res chain seq x y z
N MET A 1 30.04 -6.14 -22.98
CA MET A 1 29.50 -7.17 -22.08
C MET A 1 27.99 -6.95 -21.93
N LYS A 2 27.15 -7.75 -22.61
CA LYS A 2 25.69 -7.64 -22.50
C LYS A 2 25.29 -8.15 -21.11
N GLN A 3 24.92 -7.26 -20.21
CA GLN A 3 24.40 -7.60 -18.90
C GLN A 3 23.09 -8.37 -19.12
N LYS A 4 23.07 -9.65 -18.75
CA LYS A 4 21.90 -10.52 -18.83
C LYS A 4 20.83 -9.90 -17.93
N LEU A 5 19.84 -9.23 -18.52
CA LEU A 5 18.69 -8.67 -17.82
C LEU A 5 18.00 -9.82 -17.08
N ILE A 6 18.21 -9.89 -15.77
CA ILE A 6 17.43 -10.77 -14.91
C ILE A 6 16.01 -10.21 -14.97
N GLU A 7 15.07 -10.96 -15.54
CA GLU A 7 13.67 -10.56 -15.62
C GLU A 7 13.12 -10.36 -14.20
N SER A 8 13.01 -9.10 -13.77
CA SER A 8 12.37 -8.75 -12.50
C SER A 8 10.87 -8.91 -12.64
N LYS A 9 10.21 -9.54 -11.66
CA LYS A 9 8.73 -9.62 -11.56
C LYS A 9 8.09 -8.32 -11.05
N LEU A 10 8.86 -7.25 -10.89
CA LEU A 10 8.43 -5.99 -10.27
C LEU A 10 8.57 -4.82 -11.25
N PRO A 11 7.67 -3.82 -11.17
CA PRO A 11 7.74 -2.64 -12.03
C PRO A 11 9.03 -1.84 -11.78
N SER A 12 9.44 -1.09 -12.80
CA SER A 12 10.48 -0.07 -12.63
C SER A 12 9.99 1.03 -11.69
N ILE A 13 10.82 1.35 -10.68
CA ILE A 13 10.50 2.38 -9.68
C ILE A 13 10.79 3.74 -10.31
N ASN A 14 9.77 4.34 -10.91
CA ASN A 14 9.79 5.68 -11.49
C ASN A 14 8.62 6.52 -10.93
N SER A 15 8.47 7.76 -11.36
CA SER A 15 7.39 8.64 -10.87
C SER A 15 5.99 8.03 -11.08
N ALA A 16 5.78 7.29 -12.19
CA ALA A 16 4.50 6.64 -12.45
C ALA A 16 4.21 5.50 -11.46
N PHE A 17 5.23 4.77 -10.99
CA PHE A 17 5.09 3.78 -9.93
C PHE A 17 4.51 4.41 -8.65
N TRP A 18 5.04 5.55 -8.23
CA TRP A 18 4.59 6.22 -7.01
C TRP A 18 3.17 6.78 -7.14
N ILE A 19 2.82 7.35 -8.30
CA ILE A 19 1.45 7.81 -8.58
C ILE A 19 0.47 6.63 -8.52
N MET A 20 0.77 5.54 -9.24
CA MET A 20 -0.07 4.34 -9.21
C MET A 20 -0.16 3.73 -7.80
N LYS A 21 0.94 3.77 -7.03
CA LYS A 21 0.95 3.27 -5.65
C LYS A 21 0.02 4.09 -4.76
N ILE A 22 0.10 5.41 -4.81
CA ILE A 22 -0.78 6.30 -4.05
C ILE A 22 -2.24 6.04 -4.44
N CYS A 23 -2.57 6.03 -5.74
CA CYS A 23 -3.92 5.74 -6.22
C CYS A 23 -4.41 4.36 -5.75
N ALA A 24 -3.58 3.32 -5.84
CA ALA A 24 -3.93 1.98 -5.42
C ALA A 24 -4.14 1.87 -3.91
N THR A 25 -3.35 2.58 -3.09
CA THR A 25 -3.54 2.62 -1.64
C THR A 25 -4.80 3.38 -1.26
N THR A 26 -5.05 4.54 -1.87
CA THR A 26 -6.27 5.30 -1.61
C THR A 26 -7.50 4.50 -2.03
N LEU A 27 -7.46 3.85 -3.21
CA LEU A 27 -8.53 2.95 -3.65
C LEU A 27 -8.72 1.76 -2.69
N GLY A 28 -7.62 1.20 -2.19
CA GLY A 28 -7.65 0.09 -1.24
C GLY A 28 -8.42 0.45 0.03
N GLU A 29 -8.20 1.67 0.54
CA GLU A 29 -8.93 2.22 1.68
C GLU A 29 -10.42 2.35 1.38
N THR A 30 -10.75 3.09 0.34
CA THR A 30 -12.15 3.40 0.00
C THR A 30 -12.94 2.14 -0.36
N ALA A 31 -12.30 1.14 -0.98
CA ALA A 31 -12.91 -0.15 -1.29
C ALA A 31 -13.12 -1.02 -0.04
N GLY A 32 -12.20 -0.93 0.94
CA GLY A 32 -12.33 -1.62 2.23
C GLY A 32 -13.54 -1.09 2.98
N ASP A 33 -13.60 0.22 3.14
CA ASP A 33 -14.71 0.97 3.74
C ASP A 33 -16.04 0.77 3.00
N LEU A 34 -15.99 0.67 1.68
CA LEU A 34 -17.18 0.39 0.89
C LEU A 34 -17.78 -0.96 1.27
N LEU A 35 -16.96 -2.00 1.40
CA LEU A 35 -17.45 -3.34 1.75
C LEU A 35 -17.87 -3.42 3.23
N SER A 36 -17.02 -2.94 4.14
CA SER A 36 -17.24 -3.04 5.58
C SER A 36 -18.36 -2.12 6.08
N MET A 37 -18.32 -0.84 5.72
CA MET A 37 -19.21 0.20 6.24
C MET A 37 -20.40 0.46 5.32
N THR A 38 -20.15 0.70 4.02
CA THR A 38 -21.21 1.17 3.11
C THR A 38 -22.19 0.06 2.75
N LEU A 39 -21.68 -1.13 2.42
CA LEU A 39 -22.48 -2.32 2.17
C LEU A 39 -22.90 -3.05 3.46
N LYS A 40 -22.45 -2.56 4.63
CA LYS A 40 -22.78 -3.10 5.96
C LYS A 40 -22.48 -4.60 6.11
N VAL A 41 -21.47 -5.11 5.40
CA VAL A 41 -21.01 -6.51 5.54
C VAL A 41 -20.32 -6.72 6.89
N GLY A 42 -19.78 -5.64 7.48
CA GLY A 42 -19.09 -5.66 8.77
C GLY A 42 -17.61 -6.03 8.65
N TYR A 43 -16.80 -5.56 9.60
CA TYR A 43 -15.34 -5.67 9.52
C TYR A 43 -14.85 -7.12 9.47
N ALA A 44 -15.32 -7.99 10.35
CA ALA A 44 -14.87 -9.38 10.42
C ALA A 44 -15.10 -10.17 9.11
N VAL A 45 -16.32 -10.09 8.56
CA VAL A 45 -16.68 -10.81 7.33
C VAL A 45 -15.95 -10.21 6.13
N SER A 46 -15.87 -8.88 6.05
CA SER A 46 -15.10 -8.18 5.02
C SER A 46 -13.61 -8.56 5.05
N SER A 47 -13.00 -8.66 6.24
CA SER A 47 -11.61 -9.11 6.40
C SER A 47 -11.43 -10.52 5.84
N VAL A 48 -12.32 -11.46 6.14
CA VAL A 48 -12.22 -12.83 5.63
C VAL A 48 -12.33 -12.87 4.09
N ILE A 49 -13.30 -12.15 3.53
CA ILE A 49 -13.52 -12.10 2.07
C ILE A 49 -12.31 -11.48 1.36
N LEU A 50 -11.87 -10.31 1.80
CA LEU A 50 -10.79 -9.57 1.15
C LEU A 50 -9.42 -10.21 1.37
N PHE A 51 -9.18 -10.78 2.55
CA PHE A 51 -7.98 -11.56 2.80
C PHE A 51 -7.96 -12.83 1.94
N GLY A 52 -9.08 -13.54 1.80
CA GLY A 52 -9.22 -14.67 0.89
C GLY A 52 -8.90 -14.27 -0.57
N PHE A 53 -9.44 -13.13 -1.02
CA PHE A 53 -9.13 -12.58 -2.35
C PHE A 53 -7.63 -12.25 -2.50
N PHE A 54 -7.01 -11.63 -1.50
CA PHE A 54 -5.57 -11.37 -1.47
C PHE A 54 -4.74 -12.65 -1.56
N ILE A 55 -5.11 -13.72 -0.85
CA ILE A 55 -4.39 -14.99 -0.94
C ILE A 55 -4.46 -15.55 -2.37
N VAL A 56 -5.61 -15.48 -3.03
CA VAL A 56 -5.76 -15.94 -4.43
C VAL A 56 -4.88 -15.12 -5.39
N THR A 57 -4.89 -13.79 -5.29
CA THR A 57 -4.08 -12.92 -6.15
C THR A 57 -2.58 -13.12 -5.89
N LEU A 58 -2.18 -13.22 -4.61
CA LEU A 58 -0.81 -13.50 -4.19
C LEU A 58 -0.30 -14.84 -4.73
N LEU A 59 -1.06 -15.92 -4.56
CA LEU A 59 -0.67 -17.24 -5.06
C LEU A 59 -0.53 -17.24 -6.58
N THR A 60 -1.35 -16.46 -7.28
CA THR A 60 -1.22 -16.28 -8.74
C THR A 60 0.07 -15.54 -9.10
N GLN A 61 0.45 -14.51 -8.33
CA GLN A 61 1.71 -13.78 -8.49
C GLN A 61 2.94 -14.66 -8.24
N LEU A 62 2.92 -15.44 -7.16
CA LEU A 62 4.02 -16.34 -6.80
C LEU A 62 4.24 -17.42 -7.88
N ARG A 63 3.17 -17.87 -8.54
CA ARG A 63 3.22 -18.84 -9.65
C ARG A 63 3.64 -18.23 -10.99
N ALA A 64 3.40 -16.93 -11.20
CA ALA A 64 3.77 -16.26 -12.44
C ALA A 64 5.28 -16.29 -12.64
N LYS A 65 5.73 -16.71 -13.84
CA LYS A 65 7.16 -16.79 -14.18
C LYS A 65 7.74 -15.50 -14.77
N LYS A 66 6.86 -14.59 -15.23
CA LYS A 66 7.20 -13.31 -15.86
C LYS A 66 6.48 -12.17 -15.16
N PHE A 67 6.96 -10.95 -15.37
CA PHE A 67 6.29 -9.76 -14.87
C PHE A 67 4.96 -9.54 -15.60
N HIS A 68 3.86 -9.58 -14.83
CA HIS A 68 2.53 -9.21 -15.28
C HIS A 68 2.06 -7.97 -14.52
N PRO A 69 2.08 -6.78 -15.15
CA PRO A 69 1.82 -5.51 -14.48
C PRO A 69 0.42 -5.44 -13.84
N TYR A 70 -0.60 -5.93 -14.54
CA TYR A 70 -1.96 -6.01 -14.01
C TYR A 70 -2.04 -6.90 -12.76
N LEU A 71 -1.31 -8.01 -12.76
CA LEU A 71 -1.32 -8.97 -11.66
C LEU A 71 -0.62 -8.39 -10.42
N TYR A 72 0.53 -7.75 -10.62
CA TYR A 72 1.23 -7.03 -9.55
C TYR A 72 0.33 -5.95 -8.92
N TRP A 73 -0.30 -5.10 -9.73
CA TRP A 73 -1.19 -4.04 -9.22
C TRP A 73 -2.45 -4.60 -8.57
N MET A 74 -2.97 -5.73 -9.06
CA MET A 74 -4.08 -6.43 -8.43
C MET A 74 -3.70 -6.98 -7.06
N VAL A 75 -2.50 -7.56 -6.91
CA VAL A 75 -2.00 -8.00 -5.61
C VAL A 75 -1.89 -6.79 -4.69
N ILE A 76 -1.21 -5.72 -5.12
CA ILE A 76 -1.05 -4.46 -4.36
C ILE A 76 -2.41 -3.90 -3.91
N LEU A 77 -3.41 -3.87 -4.79
CA LEU A 77 -4.74 -3.40 -4.45
C LEU A 77 -5.41 -4.31 -3.43
N SER A 78 -5.44 -5.62 -3.69
CA SER A 78 -6.07 -6.60 -2.78
C SER A 78 -5.43 -6.63 -1.40
N THR A 79 -4.10 -6.52 -1.29
CA THR A 79 -3.42 -6.43 0.02
C THR A 79 -3.71 -5.11 0.73
N SER A 80 -3.93 -4.03 -0.02
CA SER A 80 -4.30 -2.74 0.55
C SER A 80 -5.70 -2.80 1.16
N THR A 81 -6.67 -3.33 0.42
CA THR A 81 -8.06 -3.49 0.87
C THR A 81 -8.18 -4.48 2.03
N ALA A 82 -7.44 -5.61 1.96
CA ALA A 82 -7.38 -6.56 3.07
C ALA A 82 -6.75 -5.92 4.32
N GLY A 83 -5.66 -5.15 4.14
CA GLY A 83 -4.99 -4.44 5.24
C GLY A 83 -5.91 -3.45 5.95
N THR A 84 -6.71 -2.67 5.22
CA THR A 84 -7.71 -1.75 5.80
C THR A 84 -8.66 -2.49 6.73
N THR A 85 -9.36 -3.48 6.19
CA THR A 85 -10.38 -4.18 6.98
C THR A 85 -9.80 -4.96 8.15
N MET A 86 -8.57 -5.49 8.02
CA MET A 86 -7.86 -6.12 9.14
C MET A 86 -7.50 -5.11 10.23
N SER A 87 -7.07 -3.90 9.84
CA SER A 87 -6.80 -2.81 10.78
C SER A 87 -8.07 -2.42 11.53
N ASP A 88 -9.16 -2.14 10.81
CA ASP A 88 -10.43 -1.77 11.41
C ASP A 88 -10.99 -2.87 12.32
N TYR A 89 -10.86 -4.13 11.93
CA TYR A 89 -11.27 -5.24 12.76
C TYR A 89 -10.47 -5.27 14.06
N MET A 90 -9.15 -5.11 13.98
CA MET A 90 -8.25 -5.11 15.13
C MET A 90 -8.51 -3.92 16.06
N ASP A 91 -8.65 -2.73 15.52
CA ASP A 91 -8.71 -1.50 16.32
C ASP A 91 -10.13 -1.20 16.80
N ARG A 92 -11.13 -1.36 15.93
CA ARG A 92 -12.54 -1.04 16.23
C ARG A 92 -13.32 -2.22 16.80
N THR A 93 -13.18 -3.41 16.23
CA THR A 93 -13.99 -4.58 16.64
C THR A 93 -13.39 -5.32 17.83
N LEU A 94 -12.07 -5.56 17.82
CA LEU A 94 -11.37 -6.16 18.97
C LEU A 94 -11.06 -5.13 20.09
N GLY A 95 -11.25 -3.84 19.81
CA GLY A 95 -11.13 -2.77 20.79
C GLY A 95 -9.69 -2.48 21.24
N LEU A 96 -8.68 -2.81 20.42
CA LEU A 96 -7.29 -2.52 20.75
C LEU A 96 -6.99 -1.01 20.72
N GLY A 97 -7.68 -0.27 19.85
CA GLY A 97 -7.46 1.15 19.57
C GLY A 97 -6.21 1.39 18.72
N TYR A 98 -6.25 2.43 17.89
CA TYR A 98 -5.26 2.64 16.83
C TYR A 98 -3.83 2.85 17.33
N ALA A 99 -3.65 3.48 18.49
CA ALA A 99 -2.33 3.68 19.08
C ALA A 99 -1.63 2.34 19.39
N LYS A 100 -2.35 1.42 20.07
CA LYS A 100 -1.81 0.09 20.43
C LYS A 100 -1.69 -0.79 19.19
N GLY A 101 -2.70 -0.78 18.30
CA GLY A 101 -2.67 -1.49 17.03
C GLY A 101 -1.48 -1.11 16.18
N SER A 102 -1.24 0.19 16.00
CA SER A 102 -0.07 0.72 15.29
C SER A 102 1.24 0.28 15.93
N ALA A 103 1.38 0.36 17.26
CA ALA A 103 2.60 -0.06 17.95
C ALA A 103 2.91 -1.56 17.74
N ILE A 104 1.89 -2.42 17.79
CA ILE A 104 2.03 -3.86 17.53
C ILE A 104 2.44 -4.09 16.07
N LEU A 105 1.76 -3.43 15.12
CA LEU A 105 2.03 -3.61 13.69
C LEU A 105 3.42 -3.08 13.28
N VAL A 106 3.88 -1.95 13.85
CA VAL A 106 5.27 -1.48 13.69
C VAL A 106 6.25 -2.53 14.20
N SER A 107 6.01 -3.07 15.40
CA SER A 107 6.91 -4.06 16.01
C SER A 107 7.03 -5.32 15.14
N ILE A 108 5.89 -5.82 14.63
CA ILE A 108 5.87 -6.97 13.72
C ILE A 108 6.60 -6.66 12.41
N LEU A 109 6.36 -5.47 11.82
CA LEU A 109 7.00 -5.07 10.58
C LEU A 109 8.52 -4.95 10.73
N VAL A 110 9.01 -4.42 11.85
CA VAL A 110 10.45 -4.38 12.17
C VAL A 110 11.02 -5.79 12.27
N VAL A 111 10.34 -6.70 12.97
CA VAL A 111 10.78 -8.11 13.07
C VAL A 111 10.84 -8.76 11.68
N ILE A 112 9.85 -8.53 10.81
CA ILE A 112 9.85 -9.04 9.43
C ILE A 112 11.08 -8.54 8.67
N PHE A 113 11.38 -7.23 8.74
CA PHE A 113 12.56 -6.68 8.07
C PHE A 113 13.88 -7.24 8.64
N LEU A 114 13.98 -7.40 9.96
CA LEU A 114 15.16 -7.97 10.61
C LEU A 114 15.39 -9.43 10.20
N VAL A 115 14.33 -10.25 10.22
CA VAL A 115 14.39 -11.66 9.79
C VAL A 115 14.72 -11.76 8.31
N TRP A 116 14.09 -10.96 7.47
CA TRP A 116 14.37 -10.92 6.04
C TRP A 116 15.83 -10.52 5.78
N PHE A 117 16.30 -9.45 6.41
CA PHE A 117 17.70 -9.03 6.29
C PHE A 117 18.66 -10.08 6.83
N HIS A 118 18.31 -10.80 7.90
CA HIS A 118 19.17 -11.85 8.43
C HIS A 118 19.33 -13.02 7.45
N LEU A 119 18.25 -13.42 6.77
CA LEU A 119 18.21 -14.60 5.89
C LEU A 119 18.69 -14.32 4.46
N GLU A 120 18.28 -13.21 3.86
CA GLU A 120 18.60 -12.87 2.47
C GLU A 120 19.78 -11.89 2.36
N LYS A 121 20.23 -11.30 3.49
CA LYS A 121 21.30 -10.28 3.58
C LYS A 121 21.08 -9.05 2.69
N ASN A 122 19.89 -8.90 2.13
CA ASN A 122 19.53 -7.84 1.22
C ASN A 122 18.01 -7.61 1.26
N LEU A 123 17.59 -6.34 1.38
CA LEU A 123 16.19 -5.91 1.31
C LEU A 123 15.84 -5.34 -0.08
N SER A 124 16.69 -5.60 -1.08
CA SER A 124 16.52 -5.07 -2.44
C SER A 124 15.25 -5.63 -3.09
N VAL A 125 14.39 -4.70 -3.50
CA VAL A 125 13.17 -4.96 -4.27
C VAL A 125 13.41 -5.09 -5.77
N VAL A 126 14.65 -4.88 -6.25
CA VAL A 126 14.95 -4.96 -7.69
C VAL A 126 15.38 -6.37 -8.10
N HIS A 127 15.92 -7.15 -7.16
CA HIS A 127 16.55 -8.45 -7.43
C HIS A 127 15.95 -9.57 -6.58
N ILE A 128 14.62 -9.73 -6.61
CA ILE A 128 13.96 -10.86 -5.95
C ILE A 128 14.12 -12.09 -6.85
N LYS A 129 15.11 -12.94 -6.53
CA LYS A 129 15.41 -14.17 -7.28
C LYS A 129 14.84 -15.44 -6.64
N THR A 130 14.52 -15.39 -5.35
CA THR A 130 14.06 -16.55 -4.58
C THR A 130 12.59 -16.39 -4.22
N GLN A 131 11.85 -17.51 -4.19
CA GLN A 131 10.45 -17.52 -3.72
C GLN A 131 10.36 -17.05 -2.26
N ARG A 132 11.38 -17.34 -1.46
CA ARG A 132 11.47 -16.90 -0.06
C ARG A 132 11.51 -15.37 0.05
N ALA A 133 12.38 -14.70 -0.70
CA ALA A 133 12.43 -13.24 -0.74
C ALA A 133 11.12 -12.64 -1.27
N GLU A 134 10.46 -13.30 -2.24
CA GLU A 134 9.15 -12.87 -2.75
C GLU A 134 8.07 -12.95 -1.65
N ILE A 135 8.06 -14.00 -0.83
CA ILE A 135 7.15 -14.13 0.32
C ILE A 135 7.43 -13.03 1.36
N PHE A 136 8.69 -12.80 1.74
CA PHE A 136 9.03 -11.73 2.69
C PHE A 136 8.58 -10.36 2.19
N TYR A 137 8.76 -10.08 0.89
CA TYR A 137 8.29 -8.86 0.26
C TYR A 137 6.77 -8.68 0.42
N TRP A 138 5.97 -9.70 0.07
CA TRP A 138 4.51 -9.59 0.18
C TRP A 138 3.99 -9.56 1.62
N VAL A 139 4.64 -10.29 2.52
CA VAL A 139 4.32 -10.25 3.96
C VAL A 139 4.64 -8.87 4.55
N ALA A 140 5.80 -8.29 4.23
CA ALA A 140 6.14 -6.94 4.65
C ALA A 140 5.12 -5.91 4.11
N ILE A 141 4.67 -6.06 2.86
CA ILE A 141 3.63 -5.20 2.28
C ILE A 141 2.30 -5.34 3.03
N LEU A 142 1.85 -6.56 3.33
CA LEU A 142 0.60 -6.78 4.05
C LEU A 142 0.60 -6.08 5.42
N PHE A 143 1.64 -6.30 6.22
CA PHE A 143 1.76 -5.68 7.54
C PHE A 143 1.96 -4.16 7.42
N SER A 144 2.70 -3.69 6.43
CA SER A 144 2.82 -2.27 6.13
C SER A 144 1.48 -1.65 5.72
N ASN A 145 0.62 -2.39 5.00
CA ASN A 145 -0.67 -1.89 4.56
C ASN A 145 -1.65 -1.77 5.75
N THR A 146 -1.64 -2.79 6.61
CA THR A 146 -2.44 -2.80 7.85
C THR A 146 -1.96 -1.70 8.79
N LEU A 147 -0.65 -1.57 8.98
CA LEU A 147 -0.04 -0.50 9.78
C LEU A 147 -0.42 0.88 9.26
N GLY A 148 -0.38 1.07 7.94
CA GLY A 148 -0.66 2.37 7.38
C GLY A 148 -2.12 2.79 7.55
N THR A 149 -3.08 1.87 7.53
CA THR A 149 -4.46 2.23 7.90
C THR A 149 -4.53 2.58 9.39
N ALA A 150 -4.04 1.72 10.30
CA ALA A 150 -4.05 2.01 11.74
C ALA A 150 -3.39 3.36 12.09
N LEU A 151 -2.24 3.64 11.48
CA LEU A 151 -1.50 4.87 11.72
C LEU A 151 -2.18 6.08 11.05
N GLY A 152 -2.79 5.89 9.88
CA GLY A 152 -3.56 6.93 9.20
C GLY A 152 -4.75 7.36 10.04
N ASP A 153 -5.54 6.39 10.49
CA ASP A 153 -6.71 6.60 11.35
C ASP A 153 -6.30 7.17 12.71
N PHE A 154 -5.20 6.69 13.31
CA PHE A 154 -4.66 7.28 14.53
C PHE A 154 -4.35 8.78 14.38
N LEU A 155 -3.70 9.15 13.28
CA LEU A 155 -3.35 10.56 13.01
C LEU A 155 -4.61 11.40 12.72
N ALA A 156 -5.63 10.80 12.12
CA ALA A 156 -6.86 11.49 11.82
C ALA A 156 -7.75 11.68 13.06
N ASP A 157 -8.03 10.60 13.77
CA ASP A 157 -9.07 10.54 14.81
C ASP A 157 -8.52 10.84 16.22
N ASP A 158 -7.36 10.28 16.56
CA ASP A 158 -6.86 10.28 17.95
C ASP A 158 -5.81 11.36 18.22
N SER A 159 -5.01 11.74 17.22
CA SER A 159 -3.89 12.67 17.41
C SER A 159 -4.30 14.16 17.39
N GLY A 160 -5.56 14.46 17.05
CA GLY A 160 -6.08 15.82 16.92
C GLY A 160 -5.64 16.57 15.66
N LEU A 161 -4.98 15.90 14.70
CA LEU A 161 -4.57 16.52 13.42
C LEU A 161 -5.72 16.55 12.39
N GLY A 162 -6.69 15.65 12.51
CA GLY A 162 -7.74 15.46 11.52
C GLY A 162 -7.20 14.86 10.21
N PHE A 163 -8.10 14.50 9.29
CA PHE A 163 -7.73 13.84 8.04
C PHE A 163 -6.74 14.67 7.18
N VAL A 164 -7.01 15.97 7.04
CA VAL A 164 -6.17 16.89 6.24
C VAL A 164 -4.81 17.11 6.91
N GLY A 165 -4.77 17.27 8.24
CA GLY A 165 -3.51 17.44 8.98
C GLY A 165 -2.64 16.19 8.94
N GLY A 166 -3.25 15.00 9.07
CA GLY A 166 -2.56 13.72 8.89
C GLY A 166 -1.99 13.55 7.48
N ALA A 167 -2.79 13.84 6.45
CA ALA A 167 -2.34 13.79 5.06
C ALA A 167 -1.19 14.78 4.78
N ALA A 168 -1.27 16.00 5.32
CA ALA A 168 -0.23 17.03 5.17
C ALA A 168 1.08 16.64 5.88
N LEU A 169 1.00 16.08 7.09
CA LEU A 169 2.16 15.59 7.84
C LEU A 169 2.91 14.51 7.05
N ILE A 170 2.19 13.47 6.61
CA ILE A 170 2.79 12.35 5.90
C ILE A 170 3.28 12.78 4.51
N GLY A 171 2.53 13.65 3.82
CA GLY A 171 2.95 14.24 2.55
C GLY A 171 4.27 15.01 2.68
N THR A 172 4.43 15.78 3.75
CA THR A 172 5.68 16.50 4.04
C THR A 172 6.84 15.53 4.29
N LEU A 173 6.61 14.46 5.05
CA LEU A 173 7.62 13.41 5.27
C LEU A 173 8.03 12.72 3.95
N LEU A 174 7.08 12.46 3.06
CA LEU A 174 7.37 11.90 1.73
C LEU A 174 8.22 12.85 0.87
N LEU A 175 7.95 14.17 0.92
CA LEU A 175 8.78 15.17 0.25
C LEU A 175 10.21 15.24 0.83
N ILE A 176 10.34 15.12 2.15
CA ILE A 176 11.65 15.03 2.81
C ILE A 176 12.40 13.78 2.35
N LEU A 177 11.74 12.62 2.29
CA LEU A 177 12.35 11.39 1.78
C LEU A 177 12.77 11.52 0.31
N LEU A 178 11.97 12.20 -0.51
CA LEU A 178 12.32 12.51 -1.90
C LEU A 178 13.56 13.42 -1.98
N ALA A 179 13.64 14.45 -1.13
CA ALA A 179 14.81 15.31 -1.04
C ALA A 179 16.05 14.52 -0.59
N LEU A 180 15.94 13.67 0.44
CA LEU A 180 17.03 12.79 0.87
C LEU A 180 17.46 11.85 -0.25
N PHE A 181 16.51 11.33 -1.04
CA PHE A 181 16.82 10.52 -2.21
C PHE A 181 17.62 11.30 -3.26
N GLN A 182 17.29 12.56 -3.52
CA GLN A 182 18.00 13.34 -4.53
C GLN A 182 19.36 13.86 -4.05
N PHE A 183 19.47 14.26 -2.78
CA PHE A 183 20.59 15.07 -2.29
C PHE A 183 21.55 14.32 -1.36
N THR A 184 21.26 13.07 -0.98
CA THR A 184 22.12 12.31 -0.05
C THR A 184 22.55 10.95 -0.61
N LEU A 185 23.58 10.38 0.04
CA LEU A 185 24.10 9.03 -0.22
C LEU A 185 23.47 7.96 0.69
N ILE A 186 22.36 8.28 1.36
CA ILE A 186 21.63 7.31 2.20
C ILE A 186 21.19 6.12 1.34
N SER A 187 21.17 4.94 1.96
CA SER A 187 20.75 3.68 1.31
C SER A 187 19.44 3.86 0.53
N ARG A 188 19.51 3.68 -0.79
CA ARG A 188 18.35 3.76 -1.70
C ARG A 188 17.26 2.75 -1.34
N VAL A 189 17.65 1.59 -0.83
CA VAL A 189 16.74 0.54 -0.38
C VAL A 189 16.00 0.97 0.89
N GLY A 190 16.70 1.58 1.84
CA GLY A 190 16.09 2.10 3.07
C GLY A 190 15.10 3.22 2.79
N LEU A 191 15.49 4.19 1.96
CA LEU A 191 14.60 5.29 1.53
C LEU A 191 13.37 4.77 0.78
N PHE A 192 13.55 3.75 -0.08
CA PHE A 192 12.43 3.10 -0.75
C PHE A 192 11.44 2.51 0.25
N TRP A 193 11.91 1.72 1.23
CA TRP A 193 11.01 1.09 2.19
C TRP A 193 10.32 2.11 3.08
N LEU A 194 11.02 3.15 3.53
CA LEU A 194 10.40 4.23 4.30
C LEU A 194 9.31 4.94 3.50
N ALA A 195 9.60 5.31 2.24
CA ALA A 195 8.60 5.94 1.38
C ALA A 195 7.44 4.99 1.09
N PHE A 196 7.73 3.72 0.80
CA PHE A 196 6.71 2.71 0.53
C PHE A 196 5.76 2.52 1.72
N VAL A 197 6.31 2.38 2.93
CA VAL A 197 5.52 2.24 4.15
C VAL A 197 4.68 3.50 4.40
N LEU A 198 5.27 4.70 4.26
CA LEU A 198 4.57 5.98 4.47
C LEU A 198 3.53 6.32 3.39
N THR A 199 3.64 5.78 2.17
CA THR A 199 2.58 5.99 1.16
C THR A 199 1.25 5.36 1.56
N ARG A 200 1.25 4.34 2.44
CA ARG A 200 0.00 3.74 2.91
C ARG A 200 -0.81 4.67 3.82
N PRO A 201 -0.28 5.17 4.97
CA PRO A 201 -1.05 6.08 5.82
C PRO A 201 -1.40 7.38 5.09
N PHE A 202 -0.56 7.82 4.14
CA PHE A 202 -0.93 8.91 3.23
C PHE A 202 -2.16 8.54 2.38
N GLY A 203 -2.17 7.35 1.77
CA GLY A 203 -3.29 6.88 0.98
C GLY A 203 -4.57 6.71 1.79
N ALA A 204 -4.48 6.24 3.04
CA ALA A 204 -5.61 6.08 3.95
C ALA A 204 -6.23 7.44 4.33
N THR A 205 -5.41 8.34 4.90
CA THR A 205 -5.83 9.70 5.24
C THR A 205 -6.41 10.46 4.04
N MET A 206 -5.80 10.35 2.86
CA MET A 206 -6.37 10.93 1.63
C MET A 206 -7.69 10.28 1.23
N GLY A 207 -7.83 8.96 1.40
CA GLY A 207 -9.08 8.24 1.15
C GLY A 207 -10.21 8.75 2.03
N ASP A 208 -9.92 9.00 3.30
CA ASP A 208 -10.87 9.59 4.23
C ASP A 208 -11.20 11.04 3.91
N VAL A 209 -10.19 11.86 3.54
CA VAL A 209 -10.43 13.21 3.03
C VAL A 209 -11.40 13.18 1.85
N LEU A 210 -11.31 12.21 0.93
CA LEU A 210 -12.23 12.12 -0.20
C LEU A 210 -13.64 11.66 0.23
N THR A 211 -13.72 10.68 1.13
CA THR A 211 -14.97 9.94 1.39
C THR A 211 -15.81 10.48 2.53
N LYS A 212 -15.20 10.91 3.65
CA LYS A 212 -15.91 11.32 4.87
C LYS A 212 -16.62 12.67 4.68
N LEU A 213 -17.60 12.94 5.54
CA LEU A 213 -18.42 14.16 5.46
C LEU A 213 -17.61 15.43 5.82
N PRO A 214 -18.00 16.62 5.33
CA PRO A 214 -17.37 17.89 5.70
C PRO A 214 -17.33 18.18 7.20
N GLU A 215 -18.34 17.74 7.94
CA GLU A 215 -18.42 17.86 9.40
C GLU A 215 -17.31 17.07 10.13
N GLN A 216 -16.78 16.04 9.47
CA GLN A 216 -15.67 15.22 9.96
C GLN A 216 -14.33 15.66 9.36
N GLY A 217 -14.30 16.65 8.46
CA GLY A 217 -13.09 17.13 7.77
C GLY A 217 -12.81 16.48 6.41
N GLY A 218 -13.79 15.81 5.81
CA GLY A 218 -13.70 15.25 4.45
C GLY A 218 -14.47 16.06 3.38
N LEU A 219 -14.42 15.62 2.13
CA LEU A 219 -15.03 16.27 0.97
C LEU A 219 -16.44 15.75 0.66
N GLY A 220 -16.86 14.65 1.30
CA GLY A 220 -18.20 14.08 1.15
C GLY A 220 -18.47 13.43 -0.21
N LEU A 221 -17.45 13.01 -0.96
CA LEU A 221 -17.63 12.32 -2.25
C LEU A 221 -18.20 10.90 -2.11
N GLY A 222 -18.19 10.37 -0.88
CA GLY A 222 -18.62 9.02 -0.57
C GLY A 222 -17.65 7.94 -1.08
N THR A 223 -17.79 6.75 -0.52
CA THR A 223 -16.94 5.58 -0.81
C THR A 223 -17.11 5.08 -2.24
N ILE A 224 -18.34 5.06 -2.77
CA ILE A 224 -18.65 4.59 -4.14
C ILE A 224 -18.02 5.50 -5.18
N GLY A 225 -18.29 6.81 -5.11
CA GLY A 225 -17.77 7.79 -6.07
C GLY A 225 -16.25 7.84 -6.08
N SER A 226 -15.64 7.92 -4.89
CA SER A 226 -14.17 7.94 -4.74
C SER A 226 -13.52 6.66 -5.28
N SER A 227 -14.08 5.48 -4.95
CA SER A 227 -13.54 4.20 -5.42
C SER A 227 -13.61 4.07 -6.94
N VAL A 228 -14.73 4.47 -7.56
CA VAL A 228 -14.87 4.39 -9.03
C VAL A 228 -13.85 5.30 -9.72
N VAL A 229 -13.70 6.55 -9.28
CA VAL A 229 -12.74 7.50 -9.86
C VAL A 229 -11.31 6.98 -9.72
N LEU A 230 -10.92 6.51 -8.54
CA LEU A 230 -9.58 5.99 -8.29
C LEU A 230 -9.30 4.70 -9.08
N ALA A 231 -10.29 3.82 -9.23
CA ALA A 231 -10.18 2.61 -10.05
C ALA A 231 -9.97 2.95 -11.53
N VAL A 232 -10.72 3.93 -12.06
CA VAL A 232 -10.56 4.41 -13.44
C VAL A 232 -9.18 5.01 -13.66
N VAL A 233 -8.73 5.90 -12.76
CA VAL A 233 -7.38 6.50 -12.84
C VAL A 233 -6.29 5.44 -12.80
N LEU A 234 -6.40 4.46 -11.90
CA LEU A 234 -5.43 3.37 -11.78
C LEU A 234 -5.40 2.52 -13.07
N PHE A 235 -6.56 2.12 -13.58
CA PHE A 235 -6.66 1.32 -14.81
C PHE A 235 -6.08 2.06 -16.03
N ILE A 236 -6.45 3.33 -16.21
CA ILE A 236 -5.93 4.18 -17.29
C ILE A 236 -4.41 4.31 -17.20
N THR A 237 -3.89 4.56 -15.99
CA THR A 237 -2.44 4.71 -15.79
C THR A 237 -1.70 3.41 -16.08
N ILE A 238 -2.21 2.27 -15.62
CA ILE A 238 -1.62 0.96 -15.95
C ILE A 238 -1.61 0.75 -17.47
N TRP A 239 -2.73 1.00 -18.14
CA TRP A 239 -2.85 0.85 -19.60
C TRP A 239 -1.86 1.73 -20.38
N PHE A 240 -1.75 3.01 -20.02
CA PHE A 240 -0.78 3.91 -20.65
C PHE A 240 0.67 3.48 -20.42
N THR A 241 0.99 3.02 -19.20
CA THR A 241 2.34 2.56 -18.86
C THR A 241 2.70 1.30 -19.65
N GLN A 242 1.75 0.38 -19.85
CA GLN A 242 1.91 -0.78 -20.73
C GLN A 242 2.19 -0.37 -22.18
N LYS A 243 1.37 0.54 -22.71
CA LYS A 243 1.47 0.99 -24.11
C LYS A 243 2.81 1.67 -24.39
N LYS A 244 3.34 2.43 -23.42
CA LYS A 244 4.67 3.07 -23.52
C LYS A 244 5.80 2.05 -23.47
N ALA A 245 5.72 1.05 -22.60
CA ALA A 245 6.70 -0.04 -22.55
C ALA A 245 6.72 -0.86 -23.87
N PHE A 246 5.55 -1.16 -24.44
CA PHE A 246 5.44 -1.86 -25.72
C PHE A 246 6.03 -1.03 -26.88
N ARG A 247 5.79 0.29 -26.92
CA ARG A 247 6.35 1.18 -27.96
C ARG A 247 7.86 1.39 -27.88
N GLN A 248 8.50 1.16 -26.74
CA GLN A 248 9.97 1.25 -26.60
C GLN A 248 10.69 -0.04 -27.03
N THR A 249 9.95 -1.09 -27.39
CA THR A 249 10.49 -2.40 -27.80
C THR A 249 10.40 -2.62 -29.32
N LEU A 250 9.81 -1.67 -30.07
CA LEU A 250 9.74 -1.60 -31.53
C LEU A 250 10.72 -0.53 -32.02
#